data_AF-A0A530R5K3-F1
#
_entry.id   AF-A0A530R5K3-F1
#
_cell.length_a   1.000
_cell.length_b   1.000
_cell.length_c   1.000
_cell.angle_alpha   90.00
_cell.angle_beta   90.00
_cell.angle_gamma   90.00
#
_symmetry.space_group_name_H-M   'P 1'
#
loop_
_entity.id
_entity.type
_entity.pdbx_description
1 polymer ?
#
loop_
_entity_poly.entity_id
_entity_poly.type
_entity_poly.pdbx_seq_one_letter_code
_entity_poly.pdbx_strand_id
1 'polypeptide(L)' 'MTTQKATVFRPDQIPAHERGGGAKTIPLVNRASGTTSFINGITIFEPGAAIPLHRHN' A
#
# COMPACT_ATOMS: atom_id res chain seq x y z
N MET A 1 18.21 -0.14 -23.47
CA MET A 1 17.55 -0.71 -22.29
C MET A 1 17.56 0.35 -21.21
N THR A 2 16.41 0.79 -20.71
CA THR A 2 16.36 1.63 -19.50
C THR A 2 16.76 0.75 -18.32
N THR A 3 17.80 1.15 -17.60
CA THR A 3 18.26 0.43 -16.40
C THR A 3 17.17 0.51 -15.34
N GLN A 4 16.49 -0.62 -15.06
CA GLN A 4 15.53 -0.66 -13.96
C GLN A 4 16.29 -0.61 -12.63
N LYS A 5 15.90 0.33 -11.76
CA LYS A 5 16.52 0.53 -10.45
C LYS A 5 15.84 -0.36 -9.41
N ALA A 6 16.56 -1.32 -8.85
CA ALA A 6 16.11 -2.05 -7.68
C ALA A 6 15.87 -1.08 -6.50
N THR A 7 14.76 -1.24 -5.80
CA THR A 7 14.35 -0.36 -4.71
C THR A 7 13.92 -1.19 -3.52
N VAL A 8 14.40 -0.81 -2.33
CA VAL A 8 14.01 -1.40 -1.05
C VAL A 8 13.12 -0.40 -0.31
N PHE A 9 11.91 -0.82 0.06
CA PHE A 9 11.00 -0.02 0.86
C PHE A 9 11.18 -0.33 2.35
N ARG A 10 11.19 0.71 3.18
CA ARG A 10 11.33 0.61 4.64
C ARG A 10 10.00 1.05 5.28
N PRO A 11 9.12 0.12 5.68
CA PRO A 11 7.76 0.47 6.10
C PRO A 11 7.66 1.47 7.25
N ASP A 12 8.60 1.44 8.17
CA ASP A 12 8.73 2.36 9.31
C ASP A 12 9.06 3.81 8.91
N GLN A 13 9.49 4.02 7.67
CA GLN A 13 9.83 5.34 7.11
C GLN A 13 8.77 5.86 6.14
N ILE A 14 7.71 5.10 5.89
CA ILE A 14 6.66 5.44 4.93
C ILE A 14 5.38 5.79 5.69
N PRO A 15 4.78 6.98 5.47
CA PRO A 15 3.52 7.34 6.10
C PRO A 15 2.41 6.33 5.78
N ALA A 16 1.74 5.84 6.82
CA ALA A 16 0.50 5.10 6.64
C ALA A 16 -0.63 6.06 6.25
N HIS A 17 -1.47 5.65 5.31
CA HIS A 17 -2.63 6.41 4.88
C HIS A 17 -3.93 5.76 5.34
N GLU A 18 -4.80 6.54 5.97
CA GLU A 18 -6.14 6.11 6.39
C GLU A 18 -6.97 5.56 5.23
N ARG A 19 -7.70 4.49 5.49
CA ARG A 19 -8.64 3.84 4.56
C ARG A 19 -10.08 3.85 5.07
N GLY A 20 -10.30 4.34 6.29
CA GLY A 20 -11.59 4.29 6.96
C GLY A 20 -11.84 2.95 7.65
N GLY A 21 -12.86 2.90 8.52
CA GLY A 21 -13.25 1.68 9.24
C GLY A 21 -12.17 1.12 10.18
N GLY A 22 -11.24 1.95 10.65
CA GLY A 22 -10.11 1.53 11.49
C GLY A 22 -8.95 0.88 10.73
N ALA A 23 -8.97 0.93 9.39
CA ALA A 23 -7.86 0.47 8.57
C ALA A 23 -6.98 1.62 8.08
N LYS A 24 -5.67 1.39 8.07
CA LYS A 24 -4.66 2.22 7.42
C LYS A 24 -3.71 1.36 6.62
N THR A 25 -3.11 1.91 5.57
CA THR A 25 -2.18 1.17 4.71
C THR A 25 -0.90 1.95 4.50
N ILE A 26 0.24 1.28 4.70
CA ILE A 26 1.56 1.73 4.28
C ILE A 26 1.72 1.35 2.79
N PRO A 27 1.77 2.31 1.85
CA PRO A 27 1.92 2.01 0.44
C PRO A 27 3.37 1.62 0.12
N LEU A 28 3.58 0.49 -0.54
CA LEU A 28 4.91 0.08 -1.00
C LEU A 28 5.02 0.42 -2.49
N VAL A 29 4.72 -0.51 -3.38
CA VAL A 29 4.71 -0.29 -4.83
C VAL A 29 3.44 0.45 -5.24
N ASN A 30 3.61 1.60 -5.89
CA ASN A 30 2.53 2.44 -6.41
C ASN A 30 3.06 3.31 -7.58
N ARG A 31 2.21 4.10 -8.25
CA ARG A 31 2.64 4.88 -9.42
C ARG A 31 3.88 5.77 -9.17
N ALA A 32 4.05 6.31 -7.96
CA ALA A 32 5.23 7.12 -7.61
C ALA A 32 6.52 6.30 -7.56
N SER A 33 6.44 4.98 -7.40
CA SER A 33 7.59 4.06 -7.49
C SER A 33 7.89 3.59 -8.93
N GLY A 34 7.18 4.10 -9.95
CA GLY A 34 7.43 3.81 -11.36
C GLY A 34 6.81 2.51 -11.91
N THR A 35 5.98 1.82 -11.12
CA THR A 35 5.20 0.66 -11.62
C THR A 35 4.11 1.11 -12.59
N THR A 36 3.82 0.26 -13.58
CA THR A 36 2.72 0.46 -14.54
C THR A 36 1.62 -0.60 -14.43
N SER A 37 1.82 -1.66 -13.65
CA SER A 37 1.01 -2.87 -13.73
C SER A 37 0.42 -3.36 -12.40
N PHE A 38 1.03 -3.01 -11.26
CA PHE A 38 0.55 -3.49 -9.96
C PHE A 38 0.80 -2.49 -8.86
N ILE A 39 0.07 -2.65 -7.75
CA ILE A 39 0.32 -1.96 -6.49
C ILE A 39 0.44 -2.99 -5.37
N ASN A 40 1.16 -2.67 -4.30
CA ASN A 40 1.11 -3.42 -3.06
C ASN A 40 1.30 -2.51 -1.84
N GLY A 41 1.05 -3.06 -0.67
CA GLY A 41 1.13 -2.34 0.58
C GLY A 41 0.93 -3.26 1.77
N ILE A 42 1.14 -2.71 2.96
CA ILE A 42 0.85 -3.36 4.23
C ILE A 42 -0.36 -2.67 4.83
N THR A 43 -1.46 -3.40 5.00
CA THR A 43 -2.67 -2.89 5.65
C THR A 43 -2.68 -3.31 7.11
N ILE A 44 -2.99 -2.36 7.99
CA ILE A 44 -3.06 -2.51 9.43
C ILE A 44 -4.53 -2.31 9.84
N PHE A 45 -5.04 -3.23 10.65
CA PHE A 45 -6.37 -3.17 11.23
C PHE A 45 -6.24 -2.94 12.73
N GLU A 46 -6.71 -1.80 13.21
CA GLU A 46 -6.78 -1.53 14.64
C GLU A 46 -7.85 -2.41 15.32
N PRO A 47 -7.80 -2.59 16.65
CA PRO A 47 -8.86 -3.30 17.36
C PRO A 47 -10.26 -2.75 17.03
N GLY A 48 -11.18 -3.64 16.65
CA GLY A 48 -12.54 -3.26 16.26
C GLY A 48 -12.68 -2.73 14.83
N ALA A 49 -11.61 -2.71 14.02
CA ALA A 49 -11.70 -2.36 12.61
C ALA A 49 -12.62 -3.32 11.85
N ALA A 50 -13.41 -2.76 10.93
CA ALA A 50 -14.37 -3.50 10.12
C ALA A 50 -14.27 -3.02 8.67
N ILE A 51 -14.10 -3.98 7.75
CA ILE A 51 -13.95 -3.70 6.32
C ILE A 51 -15.25 -4.05 5.61
N PRO A 52 -15.88 -3.09 4.93
CA PRO A 52 -17.09 -3.35 4.17
C PRO A 52 -16.85 -4.45 3.13
N LEU A 53 -17.86 -5.30 2.93
CA LEU A 53 -17.85 -6.27 1.84
C LEU A 53 -17.70 -5.53 0.49
N HIS A 54 -16.75 -5.97 -0.32
CA HIS A 54 -16.47 -5.41 -1.64
C HIS A 54 -15.95 -6.48 -2.60
N ARG A 55 -15.82 -6.12 -3.88
CA ARG A 55 -15.29 -6.97 -4.96
C ARG A 55 -14.25 -6.25 -5.78
N HIS A 56 -13.48 -7.02 -6.54
CA HIS A 56 -12.54 -6.54 -7.54
C HIS A 56 -13.03 -6.94 -8.93
N ASN A 57 -12.55 -6.23 -9.96
CA ASN A 57 -12.82 -6.55 -11.36
C ASN A 57 -11.97 -7.74 -11.81
#